data_AF-A0A2T2N0F8-F1
#
_entry.id   AF-A0A2T2N0F8-F1
#
_cell.length_a   1.000
_cell.length_b   1.000
_cell.length_c   1.000
_cell.angle_alpha   90.00
_cell.angle_beta   90.00
_cell.angle_gamma   90.00
#
_symmetry.space_group_name_H-M   'P 1'
#
loop_
_entity.id
_entity.type
_entity.pdbx_description
1 polymer ?
#
loop_
_entity_poly.entity_id
_entity_poly.type
_entity_poly.pdbx_seq_one_letter_code
_entity_poly.pdbx_strand_id
1 'polypeptide(L)'
;MARFKTPPRKRPIETNDIDHIIRCYGGTTVASEMEPIQMQTSKRLSHNTLNERLEALSRRNGSLQLELSYYRKSTENAMQLREEIVRISNELLNHCIIAMLSETDFNDIKKTSYSIVNLIEEFDAKQRKAYEELVAPFQSRQTVPTIIVSEMI
;
A
#
# COMPACT_ATOMS: atom_id res chain seq x y z
N MET A 1 46.83 34.19 -48.77
CA MET A 1 45.60 34.36 -47.96
C MET A 1 44.90 33.01 -47.83
N ALA A 2 44.96 32.40 -46.64
CA ALA A 2 44.34 31.10 -46.39
C ALA A 2 42.86 31.29 -46.02
N ARG A 3 41.95 30.66 -46.78
CA ARG A 3 40.52 30.60 -46.45
C ARG A 3 40.31 29.53 -45.38
N PHE A 4 39.96 29.94 -44.16
CA PHE A 4 39.50 29.01 -43.13
C PHE A 4 38.15 28.42 -43.56
N LYS A 5 38.11 27.11 -43.84
CA LYS A 5 36.85 26.37 -44.02
C LYS A 5 36.19 26.23 -42.64
N THR A 6 35.04 26.86 -42.44
CA THR A 6 34.20 26.62 -41.27
C THR A 6 33.70 25.18 -41.28
N PRO A 7 33.71 24.47 -40.13
CA PRO A 7 33.19 23.11 -40.06
C PRO A 7 31.68 23.10 -40.36
N PRO A 8 31.15 22.04 -40.99
CA PRO A 8 29.73 21.96 -41.30
C PRO A 8 28.93 22.03 -39.99
N ARG A 9 27.93 22.92 -39.96
CA ARG A 9 26.95 23.00 -38.86
C ARG A 9 26.36 21.60 -38.67
N LYS A 10 26.64 20.98 -37.51
CA LYS A 10 25.99 19.74 -37.09
C LYS A 10 24.48 20.00 -37.11
N ARG A 11 23.72 19.14 -37.80
CA ARG A 11 22.25 19.16 -37.71
C ARG A 11 21.87 19.06 -36.22
N PRO A 12 20.85 19.77 -35.75
CA PRO A 12 20.32 19.54 -34.41
C PRO A 12 20.07 18.04 -34.25
N ILE A 13 20.48 17.47 -33.11
CA ILE A 13 20.15 16.08 -32.77
C ILE A 13 18.63 16.01 -32.86
N GLU A 14 18.12 15.24 -33.81
CA GLU A 14 16.70 14.93 -33.91
C GLU A 14 16.34 14.29 -32.57
N THR A 15 15.62 15.02 -31.73
CA THR A 15 15.10 14.48 -30.48
C THR A 15 14.23 13.30 -30.85
N ASN A 16 14.73 12.09 -30.58
CA ASN A 16 13.96 10.87 -30.67
C ASN A 16 12.65 11.10 -29.90
N ASP A 17 11.50 10.77 -30.50
CA ASP A 17 10.19 10.95 -29.86
C ASP A 17 10.15 10.30 -28.48
N ILE A 18 10.87 9.19 -28.32
CA ILE A 18 11.04 8.49 -27.04
C ILE A 18 11.81 9.35 -26.04
N ASP A 19 12.91 9.99 -26.43
CA ASP A 19 13.70 10.86 -25.55
C ASP A 19 12.90 12.10 -25.14
N HIS A 20 12.07 12.62 -26.05
CA HIS A 20 11.14 13.70 -25.74
C HIS A 20 10.11 13.25 -24.70
N ILE A 21 9.49 12.08 -24.88
CA ILE A 21 8.53 11.51 -23.93
C ILE A 21 9.20 11.29 -22.57
N ILE A 22 10.36 10.63 -22.51
CA ILE A 22 11.10 10.39 -21.26
C ILE A 22 11.39 11.72 -20.55
N ARG A 23 11.79 12.74 -21.30
CA ARG A 23 12.04 14.08 -20.75
C ARG A 23 10.78 14.77 -20.22
N CYS A 24 9.63 14.59 -20.89
CA CYS A 24 8.34 15.07 -20.40
C CYS A 24 7.94 14.42 -19.06
N TYR A 25 8.36 13.16 -18.84
CA TYR A 25 8.18 12.45 -17.57
C TYR A 25 9.36 12.66 -16.60
N GLY A 26 10.12 13.76 -16.72
CA GLY A 26 11.18 14.11 -15.78
C GLY A 26 12.41 13.20 -15.83
N GLY A 27 12.59 12.44 -16.91
CA GLY A 27 13.68 11.48 -17.05
C GLY A 27 13.45 10.16 -16.31
N THR A 28 12.34 10.01 -15.59
CA THR A 28 12.01 8.75 -14.93
C THR A 28 11.30 7.81 -15.90
N THR A 29 11.64 6.54 -15.78
CA THR A 29 10.98 5.46 -16.52
C THR A 29 10.62 4.37 -15.54
N VAL A 30 9.62 3.56 -15.88
CA VAL A 30 9.25 2.37 -15.09
C VAL A 30 10.45 1.45 -14.88
N ALA A 31 11.39 1.40 -15.83
CA ALA A 31 12.63 0.65 -15.69
C ALA A 31 13.61 1.24 -14.65
N SER A 32 13.54 2.56 -14.41
CA SER A 32 14.36 3.25 -13.39
C SER A 32 13.80 3.12 -11.98
N GLU A 33 12.49 2.90 -11.83
CA GLU A 33 11.81 2.79 -10.54
C GLU A 33 11.61 1.33 -10.11
N MET A 34 11.72 0.38 -11.04
CA MET A 34 11.54 -1.03 -10.78
C MET A 34 12.82 -1.67 -10.20
N GLU A 35 12.65 -2.45 -9.14
CA GLU A 35 13.71 -3.26 -8.52
C GLU A 35 14.45 -4.12 -9.58
N PRO A 36 15.80 -4.17 -9.59
CA PRO A 36 16.57 -4.90 -10.60
C PRO A 36 16.17 -6.38 -10.75
N ILE A 37 15.77 -7.03 -9.66
CA ILE A 37 15.28 -8.41 -9.66
C ILE A 37 13.96 -8.52 -10.44
N GLN A 38 13.05 -7.57 -10.26
CA GLN A 38 11.76 -7.52 -10.98
C GLN A 38 11.95 -7.17 -12.46
N MET A 39 12.94 -6.33 -12.78
CA MET A 39 13.32 -6.05 -14.16
C MET A 39 13.93 -7.28 -14.85
N GLN A 40 14.73 -8.08 -14.15
CA GLN A 40 15.30 -9.31 -14.73
C GLN A 40 14.25 -10.41 -14.90
N THR A 41 13.35 -10.60 -13.94
CA THR A 41 12.26 -11.58 -14.07
C THR A 41 11.32 -11.22 -15.21
N SER A 42 10.97 -9.95 -15.39
CA SER A 42 10.13 -9.49 -16.51
C SER A 42 10.77 -9.69 -17.89
N LYS A 43 12.10 -9.63 -17.99
CA LYS A 43 12.85 -9.99 -19.21
C LYS A 43 12.87 -11.49 -19.47
N ARG A 44 13.03 -12.32 -18.43
CA ARG A 44 13.02 -13.80 -18.54
C ARG A 44 11.63 -14.36 -18.88
N LEU A 45 10.57 -13.66 -18.48
CA LEU A 45 9.18 -14.00 -18.79
C LEU A 45 8.79 -13.82 -20.28
N SER A 46 9.70 -13.37 -21.16
CA SER A 46 9.39 -13.28 -22.60
C SER A 46 9.26 -14.65 -23.29
N HIS A 47 9.63 -15.72 -22.61
CA HIS A 47 9.51 -17.09 -23.12
C HIS A 47 8.20 -17.78 -22.73
N ASN A 48 7.37 -17.13 -21.91
CA ASN A 48 6.05 -17.60 -21.53
C ASN A 48 5.02 -17.11 -22.55
N THR A 49 4.10 -17.99 -22.92
CA THR A 49 3.03 -17.66 -23.87
C THR A 49 2.27 -16.43 -23.38
N LEU A 50 1.85 -15.52 -24.27
CA LEU A 50 1.13 -14.29 -23.90
C LEU A 50 -0.07 -14.55 -22.96
N ASN A 51 -0.69 -15.73 -23.09
CA ASN A 51 -1.76 -16.24 -22.23
C ASN A 51 -1.30 -16.49 -20.78
N GLU A 52 -0.14 -17.11 -20.56
CA GLU A 52 0.42 -17.34 -19.22
C GLU A 52 0.74 -16.02 -18.52
N ARG A 53 1.24 -15.03 -19.28
CA ARG A 53 1.48 -13.68 -18.75
C ARG A 53 0.17 -12.97 -18.39
N LEU A 54 -0.86 -13.10 -19.22
CA LEU A 54 -2.18 -12.54 -18.95
C LEU A 54 -2.79 -13.15 -17.69
N GLU A 55 -2.69 -14.46 -17.50
CA GLU A 55 -3.16 -15.15 -16.30
C GLU A 55 -2.39 -14.73 -15.05
N ALA A 56 -1.06 -14.62 -15.13
CA ALA A 56 -0.24 -14.19 -14.01
C ALA A 56 -0.58 -12.75 -13.57
N LEU A 57 -0.76 -11.84 -14.54
CA LEU A 57 -1.19 -10.46 -14.28
C LEU A 57 -2.60 -10.40 -13.71
N SER A 58 -3.54 -11.18 -14.25
CA SER A 58 -4.92 -11.25 -13.75
C SER A 58 -4.96 -11.73 -12.30
N ARG A 59 -4.20 -12.78 -11.96
CA ARG A 59 -4.03 -13.27 -10.59
C ARG A 59 -3.44 -12.21 -9.67
N ARG A 60 -2.38 -11.51 -10.09
CA ARG A 60 -1.75 -10.46 -9.28
C ARG A 60 -2.68 -9.26 -9.09
N ASN A 61 -3.40 -8.85 -10.12
CA ASN A 61 -4.34 -7.74 -10.04
C ASN A 61 -5.49 -8.07 -9.09
N GLY A 62 -6.01 -9.31 -9.13
CA GLY A 62 -6.98 -9.79 -8.15
C GLY A 62 -6.47 -9.71 -6.71
N SER A 63 -5.24 -10.19 -6.46
CA SER A 63 -4.58 -10.09 -5.15
C SER A 63 -4.44 -8.64 -4.66
N LEU A 64 -4.06 -7.71 -5.55
CA LEU A 64 -3.91 -6.30 -5.20
C LEU A 64 -5.24 -5.64 -4.87
N GLN A 65 -6.33 -5.98 -5.58
CA GLN A 65 -7.67 -5.45 -5.28
C GLN A 65 -8.17 -5.85 -3.89
N LEU A 66 -7.84 -7.07 -3.46
CA LEU A 66 -8.21 -7.56 -2.12
C LEU A 66 -7.41 -6.89 -1.03
N GLU A 67 -6.09 -6.78 -1.23
CA GLU A 67 -5.20 -6.03 -0.33
C GLU A 67 -5.66 -4.58 -0.17
N LEU A 68 -6.03 -3.94 -1.28
CA LEU A 68 -6.56 -2.58 -1.28
C LEU A 68 -7.90 -2.50 -0.55
N SER A 69 -8.77 -3.50 -0.71
CA SER A 69 -10.04 -3.59 0.01
C SER A 69 -9.85 -3.76 1.52
N TYR A 70 -8.89 -4.59 1.92
CA TYR A 70 -8.50 -4.76 3.32
C TYR A 70 -7.99 -3.43 3.90
N TYR A 71 -7.05 -2.76 3.24
CA TYR A 71 -6.52 -1.49 3.74
C TYR A 71 -7.59 -0.41 3.84
N ARG A 72 -8.52 -0.33 2.88
CA ARG A 72 -9.67 0.57 2.97
C ARG A 72 -10.49 0.28 4.23
N LYS A 73 -10.87 -0.98 4.47
CA LYS A 73 -11.67 -1.36 5.64
C LYS A 73 -10.94 -1.14 6.96
N SER A 74 -9.66 -1.48 7.01
CA SER A 74 -8.81 -1.28 8.19
C SER A 74 -8.68 0.22 8.54
N THR A 75 -8.52 1.07 7.52
CA THR A 75 -8.44 2.52 7.68
C THR A 75 -9.77 3.09 8.17
N GLU A 76 -10.90 2.64 7.62
CA GLU A 76 -12.23 3.04 8.07
C GLU A 76 -12.44 2.70 9.56
N ASN A 77 -12.11 1.46 9.96
CA ASN A 77 -12.19 1.03 11.36
C ASN A 77 -11.31 1.91 12.26
N ALA A 78 -10.12 2.30 11.81
CA ALA A 78 -9.21 3.15 12.58
C ALA A 78 -9.72 4.59 12.70
N MET A 79 -10.37 5.11 11.66
CA MET A 79 -11.04 6.42 11.72
C MET A 79 -12.19 6.42 12.73
N GLN A 80 -13.02 5.37 12.74
CA GLN A 80 -14.09 5.21 13.73
C GLN A 80 -13.54 5.13 15.16
N LEU A 81 -12.50 4.32 15.39
CA LEU A 81 -11.81 4.23 16.68
C LEU A 81 -11.34 5.62 17.16
N ARG A 82 -10.70 6.39 16.26
CA ARG A 82 -10.21 7.73 16.58
C ARG A 82 -11.35 8.66 17.01
N GLU A 83 -12.45 8.69 16.26
CA GLU A 83 -13.60 9.55 16.55
C GLU A 83 -14.22 9.22 17.91
N GLU A 84 -14.39 7.93 18.20
CA GLU A 84 -14.93 7.46 19.46
C GLU A 84 -13.99 7.74 20.65
N ILE A 85 -12.67 7.55 20.50
CA ILE A 85 -11.69 7.93 21.53
C ILE A 85 -11.78 9.43 21.84
N VAL A 86 -11.89 10.28 20.82
CA VAL A 86 -12.03 11.73 21.02
C VAL A 86 -13.32 12.03 21.79
N ARG A 87 -14.45 11.39 21.43
CA ARG A 87 -15.72 11.56 22.15
C ARG A 87 -15.58 11.16 23.63
N ILE A 88 -15.08 9.95 23.90
CA ILE A 88 -14.92 9.42 25.26
C ILE A 88 -13.93 10.27 26.07
N SER A 89 -12.86 10.76 25.44
CA SER A 89 -11.89 11.64 26.10
C SER A 89 -12.51 12.97 26.54
N ASN A 90 -13.38 13.56 25.70
CA ASN A 90 -14.11 14.77 26.06
C ASN A 90 -15.12 14.50 27.18
N GLU A 91 -15.84 13.38 27.14
CA GLU A 91 -16.73 12.95 28.23
C GLU A 91 -15.96 12.76 29.54
N LEU A 92 -14.78 12.12 29.49
CA LEU A 92 -13.93 11.91 30.65
C LEU A 92 -13.45 13.24 31.25
N LEU A 93 -13.02 14.18 30.40
CA LEU A 93 -12.61 15.51 30.83
C LEU A 93 -13.77 16.25 31.51
N ASN A 94 -14.97 16.16 30.95
CA ASN A 94 -16.17 16.75 31.57
C ASN A 94 -16.46 16.12 32.94
N HIS A 95 -16.42 14.79 33.07
CA HIS A 95 -16.60 14.11 34.35
C HIS A 95 -15.54 14.52 35.38
N CYS A 96 -14.28 14.66 34.98
CA CYS A 96 -13.21 15.15 35.86
C CYS A 96 -13.47 16.59 36.35
N ILE A 97 -13.90 17.49 35.46
CA ILE A 97 -14.24 18.88 35.84
C ILE A 97 -15.39 18.89 36.84
N ILE A 98 -16.45 18.13 36.58
CA ILE A 98 -17.61 18.04 37.48
C ILE A 98 -17.19 17.47 38.83
N ALA A 99 -16.43 16.37 38.85
CA ALA A 99 -15.96 15.74 40.08
C ALA A 99 -15.02 16.61 40.93
N MET A 100 -14.30 17.57 40.32
CA MET A 100 -13.53 18.58 41.06
C MET A 100 -14.41 19.67 41.67
N LEU A 101 -15.56 19.96 41.07
CA LEU A 101 -16.49 21.02 41.49
C LEU A 101 -17.55 20.50 42.48
N SER A 102 -17.93 19.24 42.40
CA SER A 102 -18.83 18.57 43.33
C SER A 102 -18.02 17.60 44.21
N GLU A 103 -18.14 17.69 45.53
CA GLU A 103 -17.61 16.67 46.42
C GLU A 103 -18.28 15.31 46.09
N THR A 104 -17.57 14.50 45.29
CA THR A 104 -17.77 13.07 44.97
C THR A 104 -18.87 12.67 43.97
N ASP A 105 -18.43 12.21 42.79
CA ASP A 105 -18.69 10.84 42.28
C ASP A 105 -17.64 10.45 41.21
N PHE A 106 -16.72 9.54 41.55
CA PHE A 106 -15.67 9.05 40.63
C PHE A 106 -16.11 7.82 39.82
N ASN A 107 -17.33 7.31 40.05
CA ASN A 107 -17.81 6.13 39.31
C ASN A 107 -17.99 6.42 37.83
N ASP A 108 -18.43 7.63 37.47
CA ASP A 108 -18.60 8.02 36.07
C ASP A 108 -17.26 8.13 35.36
N ILE A 109 -16.22 8.65 36.02
CA ILE A 109 -14.84 8.65 35.50
C ILE A 109 -14.36 7.22 35.26
N LYS A 110 -14.55 6.34 36.25
CA LYS A 110 -14.17 4.93 36.15
C LYS A 110 -14.92 4.22 35.01
N LYS A 111 -16.23 4.43 34.90
CA LYS A 111 -17.06 3.86 33.84
C LYS A 111 -16.61 4.33 32.45
N THR A 112 -16.43 5.64 32.27
CA THR A 112 -15.96 6.21 31.00
C THR A 112 -14.55 5.72 30.65
N SER A 113 -13.68 5.52 31.64
CA SER A 113 -12.35 4.93 31.39
C SER A 113 -12.41 3.49 30.88
N TYR A 114 -13.33 2.66 31.40
CA TYR A 114 -13.53 1.29 30.90
C TYR A 114 -14.13 1.26 29.49
N SER A 115 -14.92 2.27 29.10
CA SER A 115 -15.43 2.38 27.73
C SER A 115 -14.31 2.45 26.71
N ILE A 116 -13.15 3.05 27.03
CA ILE A 116 -11.98 3.07 26.14
C ILE A 116 -11.43 1.66 25.92
N VAL A 117 -11.35 0.85 26.99
CA VAL A 117 -10.85 -0.53 26.91
C VAL A 117 -11.76 -1.37 26.02
N ASN A 118 -13.07 -1.33 26.25
CA ASN A 118 -14.05 -2.05 25.44
C ASN A 118 -13.98 -1.64 23.96
N LEU A 119 -13.77 -0.36 23.69
CA LEU A 119 -13.66 0.17 22.33
C LEU A 119 -12.41 -0.33 21.61
N ILE A 120 -11.29 -0.46 22.32
CA ILE A 120 -10.05 -1.05 21.78
C ILE A 120 -10.28 -2.54 21.46
N GLU A 121 -10.96 -3.28 22.35
CA GLU A 121 -11.30 -4.69 22.11
C GLU A 121 -12.21 -4.86 20.90
N GLU A 122 -13.23 -4.01 20.77
CA GLU A 122 -14.13 -4.02 19.60
C GLU A 122 -13.38 -3.70 18.30
N PHE A 123 -12.45 -2.74 18.35
CA PHE A 123 -11.61 -2.42 17.20
C PHE A 123 -10.72 -3.60 16.80
N ASP A 124 -10.06 -4.27 17.75
CA ASP A 124 -9.24 -5.45 17.48
C ASP A 124 -10.08 -6.57 16.84
N ALA A 125 -11.28 -6.81 17.36
CA ALA A 125 -12.22 -7.76 16.78
C ALA A 125 -12.61 -7.39 15.34
N LYS A 126 -12.90 -6.11 15.06
CA LYS A 126 -13.19 -5.62 13.70
C LYS A 126 -12.01 -5.77 12.74
N GLN A 127 -10.79 -5.53 13.20
CA GLN A 127 -9.58 -5.72 12.38
C GLN A 127 -9.33 -7.20 12.08
N ARG A 128 -9.44 -8.07 13.09
CA ARG A 128 -9.29 -9.52 12.91
C ARG A 128 -10.32 -10.07 11.93
N LYS A 129 -11.58 -9.65 12.06
CA LYS A 129 -12.65 -10.02 11.13
C LYS A 129 -12.36 -9.54 9.70
N ALA A 130 -11.94 -8.29 9.52
CA ALA A 130 -11.60 -7.77 8.19
C ALA A 130 -10.43 -8.54 7.56
N TYR A 131 -9.45 -8.96 8.36
CA TYR A 131 -8.35 -9.81 7.91
C TYR A 131 -8.83 -11.21 7.50
N GLU A 132 -9.64 -11.86 8.32
CA GLU A 132 -10.20 -13.19 8.05
C GLU A 132 -11.07 -13.22 6.79
N GLU A 133 -11.84 -12.17 6.53
CA GLU A 133 -12.71 -12.11 5.35
C GLU A 133 -11.97 -11.76 4.07
N LEU A 134 -10.96 -10.87 4.13
CA LEU A 134 -10.35 -10.29 2.93
C LEU A 134 -8.95 -10.82 2.61
N VAL A 135 -8.19 -11.28 3.61
CA VAL A 135 -6.78 -11.65 3.48
C VAL A 135 -6.54 -13.15 3.68
N ALA A 136 -7.13 -13.75 4.72
CA ALA A 136 -6.95 -15.17 5.05
C ALA A 136 -7.30 -16.17 3.92
N PRO A 137 -8.35 -15.95 3.10
CA PRO A 137 -8.71 -16.85 2.00
C PRO A 137 -7.68 -16.87 0.85
N PHE A 138 -6.77 -15.89 0.81
CA PHE A 138 -5.79 -15.73 -0.25
C PHE A 138 -4.39 -16.15 0.16
N GLN A 139 -4.00 -15.97 1.42
CA GLN A 139 -2.74 -16.52 1.93
C GLN A 139 -2.74 -18.06 1.89
N SER A 140 -3.86 -18.69 2.19
CA SER A 140 -4.05 -20.15 2.05
C SER A 140 -4.00 -20.67 0.61
N ARG A 141 -4.19 -19.80 -0.40
CA ARG A 141 -4.11 -20.14 -1.83
C ARG A 141 -2.72 -19.90 -2.43
N GLN A 142 -1.87 -19.10 -1.80
CA GLN A 142 -0.49 -18.86 -2.26
C GLN A 142 0.48 -19.97 -1.82
N THR A 143 0.11 -20.82 -0.85
CA THR A 143 0.89 -21.97 -0.39
C THR A 143 0.68 -23.21 -1.29
N VAL A 144 1.13 -23.15 -2.55
CA VAL A 144 1.22 -24.31 -3.46
C VAL A 144 2.55 -24.19 -4.23
N PRO A 145 3.33 -25.28 -4.39
CA PRO A 145 4.71 -25.32 -3.93
C PRO A 145 5.72 -24.68 -4.88
N THR A 146 6.75 -24.10 -4.27
CA THR A 146 8.06 -23.86 -4.87
C THR A 146 8.48 -25.11 -5.63
N ILE A 147 8.49 -25.01 -6.97
CA ILE A 147 9.16 -25.98 -7.82
C ILE A 147 10.62 -25.91 -7.40
N ILE A 148 11.05 -26.84 -6.55
CA ILE A 148 12.45 -27.13 -6.30
C ILE A 148 12.97 -27.60 -7.65
N VAL A 149 13.75 -26.74 -8.30
CA VAL A 149 14.57 -27.13 -9.44
C VAL A 149 15.55 -28.16 -8.88
N SER A 150 15.21 -29.44 -9.02
CA SER A 150 16.19 -30.51 -8.83
C SER A 150 17.27 -30.29 -9.87
N GLU A 151 18.48 -30.06 -9.37
CA GLU A 151 19.71 -30.34 -10.09
C GLU A 151 19.59 -31.72 -10.75
N MET A 152 19.62 -31.75 -12.07
CA MET A 152 20.06 -32.93 -12.81
C MET A 152 21.22 -32.46 -13.70
N ILE A 153 22.42 -32.74 -13.17
CA ILE A 153 23.57 -33.38 -13.85
C ILE A 153 23.69 -33.10 -15.35
#